data_AF-A0A0H1R7V5-F1
#
_entry.id   AF-A0A0H1R7V5-F1
#
_cell.length_a   1.000
_cell.length_b   1.000
_cell.length_c   1.000
_cell.angle_alpha   90.00
_cell.angle_beta   90.00
_cell.angle_gamma   90.00
#
_symmetry.space_group_name_H-M   'P 1'
#
loop_
_entity.id
_entity.type
_entity.pdbx_description
1 polymer ?
#
loop_
_entity_poly.entity_id
_entity_poly.type
_entity_poly.pdbx_seq_one_letter_code
_entity_poly.pdbx_strand_id
1 'polypeptide(L)'
;MPSPKKRQSGVRIPLRFEPPTLEEAIYAAQGLTDDVDGQAEIAARLMGLPEADVRMAILKAAPGRPRLPSRPSAQARFTPGRQPVVVERRTPRVLIRRGLASLSPDHL
;
A
#
# COMPACT_ATOMS: atom_id res chain seq x y z
N MET A 1 -13.49 -24.50 36.86
CA MET A 1 -12.84 -24.03 35.61
C MET A 1 -13.89 -23.31 34.77
N PRO A 2 -13.75 -22.02 34.45
CA PRO A 2 -14.70 -21.33 33.58
C PRO A 2 -14.51 -21.76 32.13
N SER A 3 -15.57 -22.24 31.49
CA SER A 3 -15.56 -22.68 30.09
C SER A 3 -15.51 -21.50 29.11
N PRO A 4 -14.76 -21.60 27.99
CA PRO A 4 -14.68 -20.52 27.01
C PRO A 4 -16.00 -20.39 26.23
N LYS A 5 -16.64 -19.22 26.33
CA LYS A 5 -17.81 -18.88 25.51
C LYS A 5 -17.39 -18.79 24.03
N LYS A 6 -17.98 -19.65 23.18
CA LYS A 6 -17.87 -19.54 21.71
C LYS A 6 -18.36 -18.17 21.29
N ARG A 7 -17.47 -17.34 20.73
CA ARG A 7 -17.85 -16.10 20.08
C ARG A 7 -18.71 -16.46 18.87
N GLN A 8 -19.96 -16.02 18.91
CA GLN A 8 -20.91 -16.20 17.83
C GLN A 8 -20.28 -15.64 16.55
N SER A 9 -20.09 -16.51 15.56
CA SER A 9 -19.49 -16.17 14.28
C SER A 9 -20.30 -15.02 13.68
N GLY A 10 -19.69 -13.84 13.61
CA GLY A 10 -20.31 -12.65 13.05
C GLY A 10 -20.83 -12.92 11.64
N VAL A 11 -21.94 -12.27 11.28
CA VAL A 11 -22.56 -12.32 9.96
C VAL A 11 -21.48 -12.08 8.90
N ARG A 12 -21.24 -13.08 8.04
CA ARG A 12 -20.34 -12.93 6.90
C ARG A 12 -21.08 -12.07 5.87
N ILE A 13 -20.71 -10.79 5.81
CA ILE A 13 -21.23 -9.87 4.79
C ILE A 13 -20.64 -10.33 3.45
N PRO A 14 -21.45 -10.71 2.45
CA PRO A 14 -20.93 -11.06 1.13
C PRO A 14 -20.27 -9.83 0.51
N LEU A 15 -19.01 -9.97 0.10
CA LEU A 15 -18.29 -8.96 -0.66
C LEU A 15 -18.87 -8.95 -2.09
N ARG A 16 -19.44 -7.83 -2.52
CA ARG A 16 -19.79 -7.63 -3.93
C ARG A 16 -18.50 -7.27 -4.67
N PHE A 17 -18.15 -8.08 -5.67
CA PHE A 17 -17.01 -7.81 -6.54
C PHE A 17 -17.52 -7.08 -7.78
N GLU A 18 -17.05 -5.85 -7.96
CA GLU A 18 -17.22 -5.09 -9.20
C GLU A 18 -15.85 -5.09 -9.90
N PRO A 19 -15.77 -5.49 -11.18
CA PRO A 19 -14.51 -5.47 -11.91
C PRO A 19 -13.98 -4.03 -12.04
N PRO A 20 -12.65 -3.83 -12.07
CA PRO A 20 -12.09 -2.49 -12.21
C PRO A 20 -12.49 -1.86 -13.55
N THR A 21 -12.64 -0.55 -13.55
CA THR A 21 -12.86 0.25 -14.77
C THR A 21 -11.52 0.62 -15.42
N LEU A 22 -11.55 0.95 -16.72
CA LEU A 22 -10.35 1.39 -17.45
C LEU A 22 -9.74 2.67 -16.85
N GLU A 23 -10.57 3.60 -16.38
CA GLU A 23 -10.10 4.83 -15.74
C GLU A 23 -9.36 4.55 -14.43
N GLU A 24 -9.83 3.59 -13.63
CA GLU A 24 -9.16 3.18 -12.40
C GLU A 24 -7.82 2.48 -12.68
N ALA A 25 -7.76 1.66 -13.73
CA ALA A 25 -6.51 1.05 -14.17
C ALA A 25 -5.50 2.10 -14.65
N ILE A 26 -5.94 3.09 -15.43
CA ILE A 26 -5.12 4.23 -15.86
C ILE A 26 -4.62 5.02 -14.65
N TYR A 27 -5.50 5.32 -13.69
CA TYR A 27 -5.13 6.03 -12.47
C TYR A 27 -4.08 5.26 -11.64
N ALA A 28 -4.22 3.94 -11.52
CA ALA A 28 -3.24 3.10 -10.85
C ALA A 28 -1.89 3.10 -11.57
N ALA A 29 -1.88 3.00 -12.90
CA ALA A 29 -0.67 3.02 -13.72
C ALA A 29 0.08 4.37 -13.62
N GLN A 30 -0.65 5.48 -13.60
CA GLN A 30 -0.09 6.82 -13.38
C GLN A 30 0.60 6.97 -12.01
N GLY A 31 0.17 6.20 -11.01
CA GLY A 31 0.83 6.16 -9.70
C GLY A 31 2.17 5.42 -9.71
N LEU A 32 2.48 4.67 -10.76
CA LEU A 32 3.70 3.86 -10.89
C LEU A 32 4.70 4.46 -11.89
N THR A 33 4.23 5.12 -12.95
CA THR A 33 5.09 5.72 -13.97
C THR A 33 4.45 6.97 -14.59
N ASP A 34 5.30 7.91 -15.01
CA ASP A 34 4.91 9.16 -15.68
C ASP A 34 4.94 9.05 -17.22
N ASP A 35 5.57 8.01 -17.75
CA ASP A 35 5.64 7.73 -19.19
C ASP A 35 4.33 7.15 -19.72
N VAL A 36 3.87 7.64 -20.86
CA VAL A 36 2.57 7.23 -21.45
C VAL A 36 2.62 5.79 -21.95
N ASP A 37 3.75 5.36 -22.49
CA ASP A 37 3.90 4.01 -23.02
C ASP A 37 3.96 2.99 -21.87
N GLY A 38 4.72 3.29 -20.82
CA GLY A 38 4.70 2.51 -19.58
C GLY A 38 3.33 2.48 -18.88
N GLN A 39 2.58 3.60 -18.88
CA GLN A 39 1.22 3.62 -18.33
C GLN A 39 0.28 2.71 -19.13
N ALA A 40 0.36 2.75 -20.46
CA ALA A 40 -0.45 1.92 -21.34
C ALA A 40 -0.17 0.43 -21.13
N GLU A 41 1.09 0.03 -21.01
CA GLU A 41 1.47 -1.37 -20.70
C GLU A 41 0.84 -1.85 -19.39
N ILE A 42 1.01 -1.09 -18.31
CA ILE A 42 0.51 -1.49 -16.98
C ILE A 42 -1.02 -1.57 -16.98
N ALA A 43 -1.70 -0.55 -17.50
CA ALA A 43 -3.16 -0.51 -17.53
C ALA A 43 -3.76 -1.59 -18.46
N ALA A 44 -3.11 -1.87 -19.59
CA ALA A 44 -3.46 -2.99 -20.48
C ALA A 44 -3.40 -4.33 -19.74
N ARG A 45 -2.32 -4.57 -18.98
CA ARG A 45 -2.16 -5.80 -18.18
C ARG A 45 -3.19 -5.92 -17.04
N LEU A 46 -3.60 -4.80 -16.45
CA LEU A 46 -4.66 -4.78 -15.43
C LEU A 46 -6.05 -5.08 -16.02
N MET A 47 -6.33 -4.60 -17.22
CA MET A 47 -7.65 -4.70 -17.86
C MET A 47 -7.80 -5.88 -18.83
N GLY A 48 -6.70 -6.49 -19.26
CA GLY A 48 -6.70 -7.50 -20.32
C GLY A 48 -7.05 -6.93 -21.69
N LEU A 49 -6.73 -5.66 -21.94
CA LEU A 49 -7.01 -4.95 -23.19
C LEU A 49 -5.73 -4.71 -24.01
N PRO A 50 -5.82 -4.48 -25.33
CA PRO A 50 -4.66 -4.08 -26.13
C PRO A 50 -4.08 -2.73 -25.69
N GLU A 51 -2.75 -2.61 -25.67
CA GLU A 51 -2.07 -1.37 -25.30
C GLU A 51 -2.47 -0.17 -26.16
N ALA A 52 -2.73 -0.40 -27.46
CA ALA A 52 -3.16 0.65 -28.38
C ALA A 52 -4.50 1.29 -27.95
N ASP A 53 -5.46 0.48 -27.52
CA ASP A 53 -6.78 0.96 -27.09
C ASP A 53 -6.68 1.76 -25.79
N VAL A 54 -5.84 1.28 -24.86
CA VAL A 54 -5.57 1.96 -23.59
C VAL A 54 -4.81 3.27 -23.81
N ARG A 55 -3.83 3.30 -24.71
CA ARG A 55 -3.07 4.50 -25.06
C ARG A 55 -3.98 5.60 -25.60
N MET A 56 -4.93 5.24 -26.47
CA MET A 56 -5.94 6.19 -26.96
C MET A 56 -6.80 6.75 -25.82
N ALA A 57 -7.18 5.91 -24.85
CA ALA A 57 -7.94 6.35 -23.68
C ALA A 57 -7.13 7.29 -22.77
N ILE A 58 -5.84 7.00 -22.52
CA ILE A 58 -4.94 7.84 -21.73
C ILE A 58 -4.78 9.22 -22.39
N LEU A 59 -4.53 9.24 -23.70
CA LEU A 59 -4.39 10.49 -24.47
C LEU A 59 -5.69 11.30 -24.48
N LYS A 60 -6.85 10.64 -24.55
CA LYS A 60 -8.16 11.29 -24.47
C LYS A 60 -8.47 11.82 -23.05
N ALA A 61 -7.99 11.15 -22.02
CA ALA A 61 -8.15 11.54 -20.63
C ALA A 61 -7.20 12.67 -20.19
N ALA A 62 -6.26 13.09 -21.05
CA ALA A 62 -5.31 14.15 -20.76
C ALA A 62 -5.89 15.55 -21.07
N PRO A 63 -6.51 16.21 -20.10
CA PRO A 63 -6.27 17.64 -19.94
C PRO A 63 -5.97 18.01 -18.47
N GLY A 64 -4.73 18.45 -18.23
CA GLY A 64 -4.40 19.53 -17.28
C GLY A 64 -4.64 19.30 -15.78
N ARG A 65 -4.82 18.07 -15.27
CA ARG A 65 -4.97 17.90 -13.82
C ARG A 65 -3.59 17.97 -13.14
N PRO A 66 -3.30 19.01 -12.32
CA PRO A 66 -2.05 19.05 -11.58
C PRO A 66 -1.99 17.83 -10.66
N ARG A 67 -0.87 17.09 -10.74
CA ARG A 67 -0.57 15.95 -9.88
C ARG A 67 -0.37 16.49 -8.46
N LEU A 68 -1.44 16.60 -7.68
CA LEU A 68 -1.28 16.82 -6.25
C LEU A 68 -0.56 15.59 -5.68
N PRO A 69 0.45 15.77 -4.81
CA PRO A 69 1.13 14.64 -4.18
C PRO A 69 0.07 13.75 -3.55
N SER A 70 0.16 12.45 -3.87
CA SER A 70 -0.71 11.41 -3.32
C SER A 70 -0.66 11.49 -1.80
N ARG A 71 -1.60 12.23 -1.22
CA ARG A 71 -1.84 12.17 0.21
C ARG A 71 -2.35 10.76 0.43
N PRO A 72 -1.71 9.94 1.29
CA PRO A 72 -2.33 8.67 1.68
C PRO A 72 -3.76 9.01 2.10
N SER A 73 -4.75 8.39 1.46
CA SER A 73 -6.14 8.72 1.70
C SER A 73 -6.43 8.54 3.19
N ALA A 74 -6.41 9.64 3.93
CA ALA A 74 -6.83 9.68 5.32
C ALA A 74 -8.36 9.52 5.43
N GLN A 75 -9.04 9.21 4.33
CA GLN A 75 -10.34 8.54 4.31
C GLN A 75 -10.20 7.08 4.75
N ALA A 76 -9.57 6.86 5.92
CA ALA A 76 -10.12 5.88 6.83
C ALA A 76 -11.59 6.28 6.99
N ARG A 77 -12.48 5.50 6.39
CA ARG A 77 -13.93 5.66 6.54
C ARG A 77 -14.20 5.91 8.02
N PHE A 78 -14.64 7.12 8.36
CA PHE A 78 -15.17 7.44 9.69
C PHE A 78 -16.43 6.60 9.86
N THR A 79 -16.28 5.32 10.20
CA THR A 79 -17.37 4.53 10.73
C THR A 79 -17.60 5.04 12.15
N PRO A 80 -18.81 5.52 12.51
CA PRO A 80 -19.09 5.89 13.88
C PRO A 80 -18.77 4.70 14.79
N GLY A 81 -17.81 4.86 15.69
CA GLY A 81 -17.37 3.83 16.65
C GLY A 81 -16.00 3.17 16.39
N ARG A 82 -15.26 3.50 15.32
CA ARG A 82 -13.84 3.09 15.19
C ARG A 82 -12.93 4.31 15.22
N GLN A 83 -12.28 4.52 16.36
CA GLN A 83 -11.24 5.54 16.51
C GLN A 83 -9.90 4.99 16.01
N PRO A 84 -9.08 5.81 15.32
CA PRO A 84 -7.73 5.40 14.95
C PRO A 84 -6.88 5.19 16.21
N VAL A 85 -6.22 4.03 16.30
CA VAL A 85 -5.29 3.71 17.39
C VAL A 85 -3.88 4.03 16.92
N VAL A 86 -3.24 4.99 17.59
CA VAL A 86 -1.82 5.30 17.42
C VAL A 86 -1.02 4.45 18.39
N VAL A 87 -0.10 3.64 17.87
CA VAL A 87 0.82 2.83 18.70
C VAL A 87 2.21 3.45 18.62
N GLU A 88 2.70 3.98 19.73
CA GLU A 88 4.10 4.36 19.87
C GLU A 88 4.95 3.10 20.05
N ARG A 89 5.89 2.84 19.12
CA ARG A 89 6.83 1.73 19.22
C ARG A 89 8.08 2.16 19.97
N ARG A 90 8.29 1.65 21.19
CA ARG A 90 9.59 1.75 21.87
C ARG A 90 10.58 0.75 21.25
N THR A 91 11.63 1.26 20.64
CA THR A 91 12.76 0.42 20.18
C THR A 91 13.54 -0.09 21.40
N PRO A 92 13.76 -1.40 21.55
CA PRO A 92 14.56 -1.93 22.64
C PRO A 92 16.00 -1.42 22.54
N ARG A 93 16.56 -0.93 23.65
CA ARG A 93 17.97 -0.51 23.70
C ARG A 93 18.85 -1.75 23.55
N VAL A 94 19.62 -1.81 22.47
CA VAL A 94 20.63 -2.86 22.27
C VAL A 94 21.73 -2.65 23.31
N LEU A 95 21.84 -3.56 24.28
CA LEU A 95 22.98 -3.62 25.18
C LEU A 95 24.17 -4.23 24.42
N ILE A 96 25.04 -3.38 23.86
CA ILE A 96 26.33 -3.82 23.35
C ILE A 96 27.14 -4.28 24.58
N ARG A 97 27.29 -5.59 24.75
CA ARG A 97 28.23 -6.17 25.71
C ARG A 97 29.63 -5.78 25.21
N ARG A 98 30.20 -4.71 25.77
CA ARG A 98 31.59 -4.33 25.54
C ARG A 98 32.46 -5.41 26.19
N GLY A 99 32.71 -6.48 25.43
CA GLY A 99 33.62 -7.53 25.79
C GLY A 99 35.02 -6.96 25.89
N LEU A 100 35.61 -7.09 27.07
CA LEU A 100 37.03 -6.96 27.31
C LEU A 100 37.78 -7.88 26.33
N ALA A 101 38.53 -7.30 25.40
CA ALA A 101 39.61 -7.98 24.72
C ALA A 101 40.92 -7.34 25.22
N SER A 102 41.48 -7.94 26.26
CA SER A 102 42.88 -7.81 26.63
C SER A 102 43.74 -8.34 25.48
N LEU A 103 44.51 -7.47 24.84
CA LEU A 103 45.64 -7.87 24.01
C LEU A 103 46.83 -7.01 24.44
N SER A 104 47.65 -7.60 25.30
CA SER A 104 49.00 -7.16 25.59
C SER A 104 49.89 -7.44 24.36
N PRO A 105 50.75 -6.51 23.94
CA PRO A 105 51.87 -6.82 23.08
C PRO A 105 53.18 -6.55 23.84
N ASP A 106 53.73 -7.59 24.47
CA ASP A 106 55.17 -7.66 24.71
C ASP A 106 55.74 -8.61 23.65
N HIS A 107 56.62 -8.09 22.80
CA HIS A 107 57.82 -8.74 22.24
C HIS A 107 58.38 -7.89 21.09
N LEU A 108 59.34 -7.00 21.42
CA LEU A 108 60.62 -6.79 20.73
C LEU A 108 61.53 -5.89 21.59
#